data_AF-A0A946WI68-F1
#
_entry.id   AF-A0A946WI68-F1
#
_cell.length_a   1.000
_cell.length_b   1.000
_cell.length_c   1.000
_cell.angle_alpha   90.00
_cell.angle_beta   90.00
_cell.angle_gamma   90.00
#
_symmetry.space_group_name_H-M   'P 1'
#
loop_
_entity.id
_entity.type
_entity.pdbx_description
1 polymer ?
#
loop_
_entity_poly.entity_id
_entity_poly.type
_entity_poly.pdbx_seq_one_letter_code
_entity_poly.pdbx_strand_id
1 'polypeptide(L)' 'MFKYAITRIPCPAVVDGLTGSNFGIPNYENALMQHADYVEALKECGLEVLVLDAKNDFADSCFVEDVALM' A
#
# COMPACT_ATOMS: atom_id res chain seq x y z
N MET A 1 -16.25 -13.56 8.75
CA MET A 1 -15.11 -12.82 9.32
C MET A 1 -13.92 -13.06 8.40
N PHE A 2 -13.20 -12.00 8.01
CA PHE A 2 -12.02 -12.13 7.14
C PHE A 2 -10.88 -12.83 7.88
N LYS A 3 -10.02 -13.50 7.12
CA LYS A 3 -8.87 -14.27 7.66
C LYS A 3 -7.53 -13.78 7.12
N TYR A 4 -7.52 -13.21 5.92
CA TYR A 4 -6.32 -12.85 5.19
C TYR A 4 -6.41 -11.42 4.67
N ALA A 5 -5.27 -10.78 4.51
CA ALA A 5 -5.11 -9.56 3.74
C ALA A 5 -3.87 -9.65 2.86
N ILE A 6 -3.89 -8.98 1.71
CA ILE A 6 -2.73 -8.81 0.84
C ILE A 6 -2.45 -7.31 0.79
N THR A 7 -1.20 -6.91 1.00
CA THR A 7 -0.74 -5.54 0.82
C THR A 7 0.52 -5.53 -0.04
N ARG A 8 0.93 -4.36 -0.53
CA ARG A 8 2.20 -4.19 -1.23
C ARG A 8 2.90 -2.94 -0.73
N ILE A 9 4.19 -3.07 -0.43
CA ILE A 9 5.04 -1.96 -0.01
C ILE A 9 5.02 -0.85 -1.07
N PRO A 10 4.74 0.42 -0.71
CA PRO A 10 4.89 1.55 -1.62
C PRO A 10 6.29 1.59 -2.21
N CYS A 11 6.39 1.78 -3.52
CA CYS A 11 7.67 1.95 -4.18
C CYS A 11 8.13 3.42 -4.17
N PRO A 12 9.42 3.74 -4.36
CA PRO A 12 9.88 5.12 -4.45
C PRO A 12 9.17 5.95 -5.52
N ALA A 13 8.71 5.29 -6.60
CA ALA A 13 7.97 5.94 -7.68
C ALA A 13 6.54 6.35 -7.29
N VAL A 14 6.07 6.10 -6.04
CA VAL A 14 4.77 6.57 -5.54
C VAL A 14 4.61 8.10 -5.65
N VAL A 15 5.73 8.84 -5.68
CA VAL A 15 5.74 10.30 -5.93
C VAL A 15 5.21 10.68 -7.30
N ASP A 16 5.27 9.76 -8.26
CA ASP A 16 4.78 9.90 -9.63
C ASP A 16 3.41 9.21 -9.83
N GLY A 17 2.75 8.81 -8.73
CA GLY A 17 1.45 8.14 -8.76
C GLY A 17 0.32 9.00 -9.36
N LEU A 18 -0.70 8.34 -9.90
CA LEU A 18 -1.83 9.02 -10.52
C LEU A 18 -2.67 9.75 -9.48
N THR A 19 -2.92 11.05 -9.69
CA THR A 19 -3.77 11.86 -8.81
C THR A 19 -4.71 12.77 -9.61
N GLY A 20 -5.96 12.84 -9.18
CA GLY A 20 -6.93 13.85 -9.60
C GLY A 20 -7.04 15.04 -8.62
N SER A 21 -6.20 15.08 -7.58
CA SER A 21 -6.26 16.04 -6.48
C SER A 21 -5.02 16.95 -6.44
N ASN A 22 -5.15 18.13 -5.81
CA ASN A 22 -4.06 19.11 -5.69
C ASN A 22 -3.49 19.22 -4.26
N PHE A 23 -3.33 18.08 -3.57
CA PHE A 23 -2.79 18.01 -2.20
C PHE A 23 -1.25 17.99 -2.13
N GLY A 24 -0.58 18.09 -3.29
CA GLY A 24 0.86 17.95 -3.42
C GLY A 24 1.29 16.51 -3.73
N ILE A 25 2.60 16.29 -3.69
CA ILE A 25 3.24 15.01 -4.02
C ILE A 25 3.42 14.20 -2.73
N PRO A 26 3.19 12.87 -2.75
CA PRO A 26 3.48 12.01 -1.61
C PRO A 26 4.91 12.15 -1.10
N ASN A 27 5.08 12.12 0.23
CA ASN A 27 6.41 11.94 0.82
C ASN A 27 6.67 10.44 0.97
N TYR A 28 7.68 9.91 0.27
CA TYR A 28 7.96 8.48 0.21
C TYR A 28 8.22 7.85 1.59
N GLU A 29 9.06 8.49 2.41
CA GLU A 29 9.40 7.98 3.75
C GLU A 29 8.16 7.94 4.66
N ASN A 30 7.33 8.98 4.60
CA ASN A 30 6.06 8.99 5.33
C ASN A 30 5.11 7.91 4.83
N ALA A 31 5.03 7.68 3.51
CA ALA A 31 4.19 6.62 2.93
C ALA A 31 4.65 5.22 3.38
N LEU A 32 5.97 4.98 3.49
CA LEU A 32 6.51 3.74 4.04
C LEU A 32 6.12 3.53 5.50
N MET A 33 6.29 4.56 6.34
CA MET A 33 5.91 4.49 7.76
C MET A 33 4.41 4.24 7.92
N GLN A 34 3.58 5.00 7.20
CA GLN A 34 2.12 4.86 7.22
C GLN A 34 1.67 3.47 6.74
N HIS A 35 2.30 2.93 5.70
CA HIS A 35 1.97 1.58 5.23
C HIS A 35 2.39 0.50 6.24
N ALA A 36 3.53 0.66 6.91
CA ALA A 36 3.94 -0.25 7.97
C ALA A 36 2.92 -0.24 9.13
N ASP A 37 2.50 0.93 9.58
CA ASP A 37 1.47 1.09 10.61
C ASP A 37 0.13 0.46 10.18
N TYR A 38 -0.26 0.62 8.92
CA TYR A 38 -1.45 0.00 8.34
C TYR A 38 -1.38 -1.55 8.37
N VAL A 39 -0.23 -2.12 8.02
CA VAL A 39 -0.01 -3.57 8.07
C VAL A 39 -0.11 -4.10 9.51
N GLU A 40 0.44 -3.39 10.49
CA GLU A 40 0.31 -3.79 11.90
C GLU A 40 -1.15 -3.70 12.38
N ALA A 41 -1.88 -2.65 12.01
CA ALA A 41 -3.30 -2.53 12.33
C ALA A 41 -4.14 -3.70 11.74
N LEU A 42 -3.82 -4.17 10.53
CA LEU A 42 -4.47 -5.36 9.95
C LEU A 42 -4.15 -6.64 10.74
N LYS A 43 -2.91 -6.79 11.20
CA LYS A 43 -2.51 -7.93 12.06
C LYS A 43 -3.19 -7.88 13.41
N GLU A 44 -3.33 -6.70 14.03
CA GLU A 44 -4.06 -6.50 15.28
C GLU A 44 -5.54 -6.87 15.16
N CYS A 45 -6.11 -6.73 13.96
CA CYS A 45 -7.45 -7.21 13.64
C CYS A 45 -7.53 -8.75 13.50
N GLY A 46 -6.43 -9.48 13.71
CA GLY A 46 -6.33 -10.94 13.67
C GLY A 46 -6.19 -11.53 12.26
N LEU A 47 -5.81 -10.72 11.27
CA LEU A 47 -5.59 -11.17 9.90
C LEU A 47 -4.17 -11.70 9.70
N GLU A 48 -4.03 -12.74 8.90
CA GLU A 48 -2.75 -13.11 8.32
C GLU A 48 -2.48 -12.23 7.10
N VAL A 49 -1.44 -11.39 7.18
CA VAL A 49 -1.15 -10.37 6.17
C VAL A 49 0.02 -10.81 5.29
N LEU A 50 -0.24 -11.05 4.00
CA LEU A 50 0.80 -11.22 2.99
C LEU A 50 1.24 -9.85 2.47
N VAL A 51 2.45 -9.44 2.83
CA VAL A 51 3.05 -8.20 2.35
C VAL A 51 3.94 -8.51 1.15
N LEU A 52 3.59 -7.98 -0.02
CA LEU A 52 4.37 -8.13 -1.24
C LEU A 52 5.45 -7.04 -1.35
N ASP A 53 6.58 -7.39 -1.97
CA ASP A 53 7.67 -6.45 -2.25
C ASP A 53 7.20 -5.29 -3.15
N ALA A 54 7.86 -4.14 -2.98
CA ALA A 54 7.63 -2.98 -3.83
C ALA A 54 7.91 -3.29 -5.31
N LYS A 55 7.16 -2.65 -6.22
CA LYS A 55 7.33 -2.84 -7.67
C LYS A 55 7.51 -1.49 -8.38
N ASN A 56 8.76 -1.09 -8.56
CA ASN A 56 9.13 0.25 -9.05
C ASN A 56 8.62 0.58 -10.46
N ASP A 57 8.33 -0.44 -11.29
CA ASP A 57 7.76 -0.23 -12.63
C ASP A 57 6.31 0.31 -12.59
N PHE A 58 5.68 0.32 -11.41
CA PHE A 58 4.28 0.68 -11.20
C PHE A 58 4.15 1.55 -9.94
N ALA A 59 4.15 2.88 -10.12
CA ALA A 59 4.06 3.88 -9.04
C ALA A 59 2.92 3.59 -8.04
N ASP A 60 1.74 3.27 -8.56
CA ASP A 60 0.50 3.03 -7.80
C ASP A 60 0.34 1.57 -7.33
N SER A 61 1.36 0.73 -7.43
CA SER A 61 1.23 -0.72 -7.17
C SER A 61 0.88 -1.10 -5.73
N CYS A 62 0.99 -0.17 -4.77
CA CYS A 62 0.52 -0.40 -3.40
C CYS A 62 -1.02 -0.47 -3.30
N PHE A 63 -1.76 0.07 -4.28
CA PHE A 63 -3.22 -0.01 -4.36
C PHE A 63 -3.65 -1.35 -4.98
N VAL A 64 -3.48 -2.43 -4.21
CA VAL A 64 -3.78 -3.80 -4.64
C VAL A 64 -5.28 -4.10 -4.80
N GLU A 65 -6.16 -3.22 -4.32
CA GLU A 65 -7.62 -3.33 -4.47
C GLU A 65 -8.06 -3.30 -5.94
N ASP A 66 -7.40 -2.51 -6.78
CA ASP A 66 -7.81 -2.31 -8.17
C ASP A 66 -7.65 -3.56 -9.04
N VAL A 67 -6.72 -4.45 -8.69
CA VAL A 67 -6.28 -5.56 -9.55
C VAL A 67 -6.96 -6.89 -9.24
N ALA A 68 -7.70 -6.99 -8.14
CA ALA A 68 -8.33 -8.24 -7.72
C ALA A 68 -9.63 -8.01 -6.92
N LEU A 69 -10.62 -8.87 -7.16
CA LEU A 69 -11.83 -8.98 -6.36
C LEU A 69 -11.86 -10.37 -5.70
N MET A 70 -12.10 -10.43 -4.39
CA MET A 70 -12.06 -11.66 -3.58
C MET A 70 -13.37 -11.95 -2.86
#